data_AF-A0A174Q8N7-F1
#
_entry.id   AF-A0A174Q8N7-F1
#
_cell.length_a   1.000
_cell.length_b   1.000
_cell.length_c   1.000
_cell.angle_alpha   90.00
_cell.angle_beta   90.00
_cell.angle_gamma   90.00
#
_symmetry.space_group_name_H-M   'P 1'
#
loop_
_entity.id
_entity.type
_entity.pdbx_description
1 polymer ?
#
loop_
_entity_poly.entity_id
_entity_poly.type
_entity_poly.pdbx_seq_one_letter_code
_entity_poly.pdbx_strand_id
1 'polypeptide(L)'
;MERKITREVKVKDITIGGTSEVVIQSMTNTDTRDVEKTLDQINKLVSEGCQMVRCAVPDMEACEALKEITRKSPVPIVADIHFDYRLALKAIDNGVAKLRINPGNIGSIDRVKEVVEKAKANGIPIRIGVNSGSLEKDILERDGRPTAKGLVESALRHVKILEDLNFYDMVISIKSSDVPMMIEAYRLMSEKCNYPLHLGVTESGTKFKGTIKSSIGIGTLLAEGIGNTIRVSLTSDPVEEISVAKEILKALGYRKEGIEFVSCPTCGRTEINLINIAEEVENRLKGLNKNIKVAVMGCVVNGPGEAREADIGIAGGKGVGIIFKKGEIIKKVKEEDLVEELIKEIESL
;
A
#
# COMPACT_ATOMS: atom_id res chain seq x y z
N MET A 1 -1.48 16.86 8.55
CA MET A 1 -1.14 17.06 7.13
C MET A 1 -2.43 17.32 6.38
N GLU A 2 -2.48 18.38 5.59
CA GLU A 2 -3.65 18.69 4.75
C GLU A 2 -3.57 17.84 3.47
N ARG A 3 -4.66 17.14 3.13
CA ARG A 3 -4.72 16.26 1.97
C ARG A 3 -5.41 16.95 0.80
N LYS A 4 -4.93 16.65 -0.42
CA LYS A 4 -5.63 17.10 -1.62
C LYS A 4 -6.96 16.34 -1.78
N ILE A 5 -8.05 17.09 -1.91
CA ILE A 5 -9.39 16.54 -2.18
C ILE A 5 -9.49 16.20 -3.68
N THR A 6 -9.34 14.92 -4.01
CA THR A 6 -9.54 14.40 -5.36
C THR A 6 -10.99 13.97 -5.58
N ARG A 7 -11.39 13.77 -6.84
CA ARG A 7 -12.67 13.20 -7.24
C ARG A 7 -12.90 11.86 -6.52
N GLU A 8 -14.11 11.64 -6.04
CA GLU A 8 -14.52 10.36 -5.47
C GLU A 8 -14.66 9.29 -6.57
N VAL A 9 -14.06 8.12 -6.37
CA VAL A 9 -14.21 6.95 -7.24
C VAL A 9 -14.55 5.72 -6.41
N LYS A 10 -15.74 5.17 -6.64
CA LYS A 10 -16.22 3.98 -5.93
C LYS A 10 -15.74 2.69 -6.59
N VAL A 11 -15.31 1.75 -5.76
CA VAL A 11 -14.94 0.38 -6.13
C VAL A 11 -15.69 -0.55 -5.19
N LYS A 12 -16.91 -0.96 -5.58
CA LYS A 12 -17.88 -1.60 -4.68
C LYS A 12 -18.10 -0.74 -3.41
N ASP A 13 -17.72 -1.26 -2.25
CA ASP A 13 -17.81 -0.67 -0.92
C ASP A 13 -16.63 0.27 -0.58
N ILE A 14 -15.57 0.25 -1.39
CA ILE A 14 -14.37 1.08 -1.18
C ILE A 14 -14.49 2.39 -1.94
N THR A 15 -14.09 3.48 -1.29
CA THR A 15 -14.01 4.80 -1.90
C THR A 15 -12.54 5.24 -2.04
N ILE A 16 -12.12 5.57 -3.26
CA ILE A 16 -10.78 6.09 -3.55
C ILE A 16 -10.92 7.56 -3.95
N GLY A 17 -10.25 8.46 -3.23
CA GLY A 17 -10.44 9.90 -3.43
C GLY A 17 -11.66 10.46 -2.71
N GLY A 18 -11.75 11.77 -2.56
CA GLY A 18 -12.82 12.43 -1.77
C GLY A 18 -12.73 12.21 -0.24
N THR A 19 -11.86 11.32 0.22
CA THR A 19 -11.67 10.96 1.64
C THR A 19 -10.22 11.18 2.10
N SER A 20 -10.03 11.34 3.41
CA SER A 20 -8.72 11.37 4.07
C SER A 20 -8.06 9.99 4.17
N GLU A 21 -8.76 8.90 3.86
CA GLU A 21 -8.23 7.54 3.91
C GLU A 21 -7.35 7.21 2.69
N VAL A 22 -6.34 6.35 2.93
CA VAL A 22 -5.45 5.83 1.88
C VAL A 22 -5.63 4.31 1.82
N VAL A 23 -6.17 3.84 0.70
CA VAL A 23 -6.50 2.42 0.52
C VAL A 23 -5.23 1.59 0.26
N ILE A 24 -5.05 0.50 0.98
CA ILE A 24 -3.95 -0.46 0.78
C ILE A 24 -4.37 -1.52 -0.24
N GLN A 25 -3.56 -1.68 -1.29
CA GLN A 25 -3.73 -2.71 -2.31
C GLN A 25 -2.48 -3.60 -2.43
N SER A 26 -2.69 -4.82 -2.89
CA SER A 26 -1.62 -5.72 -3.33
C SER A 26 -2.02 -6.42 -4.64
N MET A 27 -1.14 -7.28 -5.13
CA MET A 27 -1.33 -8.08 -6.34
C MET A 27 -0.94 -9.52 -6.06
N THR A 28 -1.77 -10.46 -6.50
CA THR A 28 -1.39 -11.88 -6.44
C THR A 28 -0.21 -12.16 -7.37
N ASN A 29 0.61 -13.14 -6.99
CA ASN A 29 1.68 -13.68 -7.83
C ASN A 29 1.45 -15.15 -8.20
N THR A 30 0.30 -15.72 -7.83
CA THR A 30 -0.20 -17.00 -8.32
C THR A 30 -0.67 -16.87 -9.77
N ASP A 31 -0.73 -18.00 -10.47
CA ASP A 31 -1.42 -18.05 -11.77
C ASP A 31 -2.93 -17.94 -11.52
N THR A 32 -3.57 -16.91 -12.08
CA THR A 32 -5.02 -16.65 -11.92
C THR A 32 -5.89 -17.83 -12.38
N ARG A 33 -5.39 -18.69 -13.27
CA ARG A 33 -6.08 -19.91 -13.71
C ARG A 33 -6.24 -20.93 -12.57
N ASP A 34 -5.35 -20.90 -11.60
CA ASP A 34 -5.44 -21.67 -10.36
C ASP A 34 -6.30 -20.91 -9.33
N VAL A 35 -7.60 -21.15 -9.40
CA VAL A 35 -8.62 -20.48 -8.57
C VAL A 35 -8.38 -20.71 -7.08
N GLU A 36 -8.09 -21.94 -6.67
CA GLU A 36 -7.91 -22.30 -5.26
C GLU A 36 -6.69 -21.60 -4.68
N LYS A 37 -5.54 -21.73 -5.34
CA LYS A 37 -4.30 -21.10 -4.88
C LYS A 37 -4.39 -19.57 -4.88
N THR A 38 -5.08 -18.99 -5.85
CA THR A 38 -5.29 -17.54 -5.93
C THR A 38 -6.20 -17.05 -4.81
N LEU A 39 -7.29 -17.77 -4.51
CA LEU A 39 -8.17 -17.46 -3.38
C LEU A 39 -7.45 -17.60 -2.03
N ASP A 40 -6.63 -18.64 -1.86
CA ASP A 40 -5.82 -18.81 -0.65
C ASP A 40 -4.85 -17.64 -0.44
N GLN A 41 -4.19 -17.17 -1.50
CA GLN A 41 -3.33 -15.99 -1.41
C GLN A 41 -4.13 -14.71 -1.15
N ILE A 42 -5.31 -14.55 -1.76
CA ILE A 42 -6.21 -13.42 -1.47
C ILE A 42 -6.57 -13.41 0.02
N ASN A 43 -6.95 -14.54 0.60
CA ASN A 43 -7.30 -14.64 2.02
C ASN A 43 -6.12 -14.25 2.92
N LYS A 44 -4.89 -14.68 2.60
CA LYS A 44 -3.67 -14.26 3.32
C LYS A 44 -3.40 -12.75 3.21
N LEU A 45 -3.60 -12.16 2.03
CA LEU A 45 -3.46 -10.71 1.87
C LEU A 45 -4.49 -9.95 2.72
N VAL A 46 -5.72 -10.46 2.76
CA VAL A 46 -6.83 -9.83 3.48
C VAL A 46 -6.66 -9.95 4.99
N SER A 47 -6.18 -11.09 5.50
CA SER A 47 -5.88 -11.25 6.93
C SER A 47 -4.82 -10.25 7.43
N GLU A 48 -3.96 -9.77 6.53
CA GLU A 48 -2.93 -8.77 6.83
C GLU A 48 -3.42 -7.32 6.68
N GLY A 49 -4.63 -7.12 6.12
CA GLY A 49 -5.26 -5.82 5.96
C GLY A 49 -5.24 -5.27 4.53
N CYS A 50 -5.01 -6.11 3.52
CA CYS A 50 -5.22 -5.73 2.12
C CYS A 50 -6.71 -5.44 1.88
N GLN A 51 -7.03 -4.28 1.31
CA GLN A 51 -8.42 -3.87 1.09
C GLN A 51 -8.89 -4.18 -0.34
N MET A 52 -7.98 -4.31 -1.31
CA MET A 52 -8.33 -4.65 -2.68
C MET A 52 -7.16 -5.35 -3.35
N VAL A 53 -7.46 -6.44 -4.07
CA VAL A 53 -6.45 -7.32 -4.66
C VAL A 53 -6.52 -7.26 -6.19
N ARG A 54 -5.34 -7.16 -6.81
CA ARG A 54 -5.21 -7.23 -8.27
C ARG A 54 -4.76 -8.62 -8.71
N CYS A 55 -5.37 -9.12 -9.78
CA CYS A 55 -4.97 -10.38 -10.44
C CYS A 55 -4.54 -10.10 -11.88
N ALA A 56 -3.49 -10.78 -12.35
CA ALA A 56 -3.06 -10.72 -13.74
C ALA A 56 -4.03 -11.50 -14.63
N VAL A 57 -4.39 -10.94 -15.79
CA VAL A 57 -5.30 -11.61 -16.75
C VAL A 57 -4.59 -11.73 -18.10
N PRO A 58 -3.65 -12.68 -18.25
CA PRO A 58 -2.87 -12.80 -19.48
C PRO A 58 -3.67 -13.35 -20.66
N ASP A 59 -4.74 -14.11 -20.41
CA ASP A 59 -5.54 -14.80 -21.42
C ASP A 59 -6.99 -15.03 -20.96
N MET A 60 -7.77 -15.67 -21.84
CA MET A 60 -9.18 -15.94 -21.61
C MET A 60 -9.41 -16.98 -20.50
N GLU A 61 -8.52 -17.96 -20.33
CA GLU A 61 -8.64 -18.96 -19.27
C GLU A 61 -8.52 -18.31 -17.88
N ALA A 62 -7.52 -17.44 -17.71
CA ALA A 62 -7.39 -16.62 -16.51
C ALA A 62 -8.61 -15.70 -16.32
N CYS A 63 -9.17 -15.17 -17.41
CA CYS A 63 -10.36 -14.34 -17.37
C CYS A 63 -11.60 -15.13 -16.89
N GLU A 64 -11.82 -16.35 -17.39
CA GLU A 64 -12.92 -17.22 -16.96
C GLU A 64 -12.79 -17.61 -15.48
N ALA A 65 -11.57 -17.89 -15.01
CA ALA A 65 -11.29 -18.19 -13.61
C ALA A 65 -11.71 -17.04 -12.67
N LEU A 66 -11.67 -15.78 -13.13
CA LEU A 66 -12.13 -14.63 -12.33
C LEU A 66 -13.58 -14.76 -11.88
N LYS A 67 -14.46 -15.45 -12.62
CA LYS A 67 -15.88 -15.59 -12.24
C LYS A 67 -16.04 -16.22 -10.87
N GLU A 68 -15.22 -17.23 -10.57
CA GLU A 68 -15.24 -17.89 -9.28
C GLU A 68 -14.47 -17.09 -8.22
N ILE A 69 -13.33 -16.51 -8.60
CA ILE A 69 -12.50 -15.70 -7.70
C ILE A 69 -13.28 -14.47 -7.19
N THR A 70 -13.94 -13.72 -8.06
CA THR A 70 -14.70 -12.51 -7.68
C THR A 70 -15.91 -12.83 -6.82
N ARG A 71 -16.51 -14.01 -7.00
CA ARG A 71 -17.65 -14.50 -6.19
C ARG A 71 -17.22 -14.90 -4.78
N LYS A 72 -16.04 -15.51 -4.63
CA LYS A 72 -15.54 -16.04 -3.34
C LYS A 72 -14.62 -15.07 -2.60
N SER A 73 -14.03 -14.10 -3.29
CA SER A 73 -13.11 -13.13 -2.67
C SER A 73 -13.84 -12.26 -1.64
N PRO A 74 -13.28 -12.10 -0.42
CA PRO A 74 -13.84 -11.21 0.61
C PRO A 74 -13.61 -9.72 0.30
N VAL A 75 -12.75 -9.40 -0.67
CA VAL A 75 -12.43 -8.01 -1.09
C VAL A 75 -12.65 -7.78 -2.59
N PRO A 76 -12.78 -6.53 -3.04
CA PRO A 76 -12.83 -6.18 -4.45
C PRO A 76 -11.62 -6.71 -5.24
N ILE A 77 -11.88 -7.24 -6.44
CA ILE A 77 -10.86 -7.75 -7.37
C ILE A 77 -10.66 -6.78 -8.54
N VAL A 78 -9.40 -6.48 -8.83
CA VAL A 78 -8.96 -5.67 -9.98
C VAL A 78 -8.37 -6.59 -11.06
N ALA A 79 -8.89 -6.53 -12.29
CA ALA A 79 -8.26 -7.21 -13.42
C ALA A 79 -7.14 -6.36 -14.03
N ASP A 80 -5.93 -6.91 -14.12
CA ASP A 80 -4.79 -6.30 -14.81
C ASP A 80 -4.71 -6.80 -16.26
N ILE A 81 -5.07 -5.92 -17.21
CA ILE A 81 -5.18 -6.25 -18.63
C ILE A 81 -4.33 -5.25 -19.42
N HIS A 82 -3.53 -5.75 -20.36
CA HIS A 82 -2.59 -4.92 -21.10
C HIS A 82 -3.09 -4.52 -22.50
N PHE A 83 -3.65 -5.46 -23.26
CA PHE A 83 -3.88 -5.26 -24.71
C PHE A 83 -5.25 -5.72 -25.22
N ASP A 84 -5.77 -6.85 -24.72
CA ASP A 84 -6.97 -7.45 -25.31
C ASP A 84 -8.26 -6.90 -24.68
N TYR A 85 -8.99 -6.07 -25.44
CA TYR A 85 -10.29 -5.52 -25.03
C TYR A 85 -11.32 -6.61 -24.69
N ARG A 86 -11.26 -7.79 -25.32
CA ARG A 86 -12.19 -8.90 -25.07
C ARG A 86 -12.03 -9.43 -23.65
N LEU A 87 -10.80 -9.46 -23.14
CA LEU A 87 -10.54 -9.81 -21.74
C LEU A 87 -11.14 -8.77 -20.80
N ALA A 88 -11.11 -7.48 -21.17
CA ALA A 88 -11.68 -6.42 -20.34
C ALA A 88 -13.22 -6.53 -20.29
N LEU A 89 -13.85 -6.75 -21.44
CA LEU A 89 -15.29 -6.97 -21.53
C LEU A 89 -15.73 -8.19 -20.73
N LYS A 90 -14.98 -9.30 -20.84
CA LYS A 90 -15.28 -10.55 -20.15
C LYS A 90 -15.00 -10.47 -18.64
N ALA A 91 -13.96 -9.76 -18.23
CA ALA A 91 -13.66 -9.54 -16.81
C ALA A 91 -14.80 -8.78 -16.13
N ILE A 92 -15.41 -7.79 -16.81
CA ILE A 92 -16.62 -7.10 -16.34
C ILE A 92 -17.76 -8.11 -16.14
N ASP A 93 -18.04 -8.97 -17.12
CA ASP A 93 -19.09 -10.02 -16.98
C ASP A 93 -18.81 -10.97 -15.82
N ASN A 94 -17.52 -11.23 -15.55
CA ASN A 94 -17.07 -12.09 -14.47
C ASN A 94 -16.98 -11.38 -13.12
N GLY A 95 -17.52 -10.16 -12.99
CA GLY A 95 -17.77 -9.51 -11.70
C GLY A 95 -16.58 -8.81 -11.06
N VAL A 96 -15.56 -8.43 -11.86
CA VAL A 96 -14.45 -7.61 -11.34
C VAL A 96 -14.98 -6.26 -10.86
N ALA A 97 -14.35 -5.72 -9.82
CA ALA A 97 -14.75 -4.45 -9.25
C ALA A 97 -14.10 -3.25 -9.95
N LYS A 98 -13.00 -3.47 -10.66
CA LYS A 98 -12.19 -2.43 -11.29
C LYS A 98 -11.32 -3.02 -12.40
N LEU A 99 -11.06 -2.24 -13.43
CA LEU A 99 -10.08 -2.58 -14.47
C LEU A 99 -8.79 -1.79 -14.26
N ARG A 100 -7.63 -2.40 -14.56
CA ARG A 100 -6.41 -1.66 -14.92
C ARG A 100 -6.18 -1.90 -16.41
N ILE A 101 -6.32 -0.84 -17.19
CA ILE A 101 -5.98 -0.81 -18.62
C ILE A 101 -5.30 0.50 -18.98
N ASN A 102 -4.49 0.48 -20.03
CA ASN A 102 -4.02 1.70 -20.70
C ASN A 102 -4.79 1.84 -22.01
N PRO A 103 -5.74 2.80 -22.12
CA PRO A 103 -6.59 2.95 -23.30
C PRO A 103 -5.85 2.92 -24.65
N GLY A 104 -4.68 3.55 -24.74
CA GLY A 104 -3.89 3.57 -25.98
C GLY A 104 -3.29 2.21 -26.39
N ASN A 105 -3.25 1.23 -25.48
CA ASN A 105 -2.73 -0.12 -25.75
C ASN A 105 -3.82 -1.12 -26.16
N ILE A 106 -5.10 -0.76 -26.00
CA ILE A 106 -6.24 -1.65 -26.26
C ILE A 106 -6.57 -1.77 -27.77
N GLY A 107 -6.07 -0.83 -28.58
CA GLY A 107 -6.24 -0.81 -30.03
C GLY A 107 -7.06 0.39 -30.49
N SER A 108 -8.00 0.18 -31.41
CA SER A 108 -8.81 1.25 -31.99
C SER A 108 -9.71 1.92 -30.95
N ILE A 109 -10.10 3.17 -31.22
CA ILE A 109 -11.01 3.93 -30.37
C ILE A 109 -12.36 3.22 -30.17
N ASP A 110 -12.84 2.50 -31.18
CA ASP A 110 -14.09 1.74 -31.09
C ASP A 110 -14.02 0.64 -30.03
N ARG A 111 -12.89 -0.08 -29.95
CA ARG A 111 -12.68 -1.12 -28.91
C ARG A 111 -12.60 -0.51 -27.53
N VAL A 112 -11.95 0.65 -27.39
CA VAL A 112 -11.90 1.38 -26.12
C VAL A 112 -13.31 1.83 -25.72
N LYS A 113 -14.08 2.35 -26.68
CA LYS A 113 -15.46 2.77 -26.48
C LYS A 113 -16.35 1.62 -25.98
N GLU A 114 -16.26 0.44 -26.56
CA GLU A 114 -16.98 -0.75 -26.09
C GLU A 114 -16.67 -1.06 -24.61
N VAL A 115 -15.39 -1.04 -24.24
CA VAL A 115 -14.96 -1.29 -22.85
C VAL A 115 -15.50 -0.20 -21.92
N VAL A 116 -15.42 1.07 -22.33
CA VAL A 116 -15.90 2.21 -21.55
C VAL A 116 -17.41 2.16 -21.34
N GLU A 117 -18.19 1.91 -22.39
CA GLU A 117 -19.64 1.81 -22.30
C GLU A 117 -20.07 0.70 -21.35
N LYS A 118 -19.42 -0.47 -21.44
CA LYS A 118 -19.68 -1.59 -20.55
C LYS A 118 -19.26 -1.31 -19.11
N ALA A 119 -18.11 -0.66 -18.91
CA ALA A 119 -17.63 -0.25 -17.59
C ALA A 119 -18.60 0.73 -16.93
N LYS A 120 -19.10 1.75 -17.67
CA LYS A 120 -20.13 2.68 -17.17
C LYS A 120 -21.41 1.97 -16.78
N ALA A 121 -21.93 1.11 -17.66
CA ALA A 121 -23.17 0.39 -17.42
C ALA A 121 -23.14 -0.46 -16.14
N ASN A 122 -21.95 -0.91 -15.73
CA ASN A 122 -21.73 -1.72 -14.53
C ASN A 122 -21.14 -0.92 -13.35
N GLY A 123 -20.94 0.39 -13.48
CA GLY A 123 -20.32 1.22 -12.44
C GLY A 123 -18.88 0.80 -12.08
N ILE A 124 -18.12 0.27 -13.05
CA ILE A 124 -16.76 -0.24 -12.85
C ILE A 124 -15.75 0.85 -13.23
N PRO A 125 -14.90 1.32 -12.30
CA PRO A 125 -13.87 2.30 -12.60
C PRO A 125 -12.69 1.69 -13.37
N ILE A 126 -11.94 2.57 -14.04
CA ILE A 126 -10.74 2.22 -14.81
C ILE A 126 -9.52 2.89 -14.19
N ARG A 127 -8.47 2.11 -13.93
CA ARG A 127 -7.15 2.64 -13.59
C ARG A 127 -6.26 2.71 -14.82
N ILE A 128 -5.83 3.91 -15.18
CA ILE A 128 -4.73 4.16 -16.11
C ILE A 128 -3.41 3.95 -15.37
N GLY A 129 -2.49 3.16 -15.95
CA GLY A 129 -1.20 2.85 -15.32
C GLY A 129 -0.04 2.95 -16.29
N VAL A 130 0.60 4.12 -16.30
CA VAL A 130 1.81 4.41 -17.08
C VAL A 130 3.03 3.98 -16.27
N ASN A 131 3.98 3.33 -16.94
CA ASN A 131 5.26 2.93 -16.34
C ASN A 131 6.41 3.45 -17.19
N SER A 132 7.54 3.80 -16.56
CA SER A 132 8.75 4.27 -17.26
C SER A 132 9.28 3.30 -18.31
N GLY A 133 9.09 2.00 -18.12
CA GLY A 133 9.54 0.96 -19.06
C GLY A 133 8.64 0.75 -20.28
N SER A 134 7.46 1.39 -20.34
CA SER A 134 6.47 1.15 -21.40
C SER A 134 5.93 2.44 -22.01
N LEU A 135 6.76 3.48 -22.06
CA LEU A 135 6.41 4.79 -22.62
C LEU A 135 6.31 4.71 -24.16
N GLU A 136 5.43 5.54 -24.74
CA GLU A 136 5.26 5.61 -26.20
C GLU A 136 6.55 6.06 -26.91
N LYS A 137 6.78 5.50 -28.10
CA LYS A 137 8.01 5.70 -28.87
C LYS A 137 8.25 7.16 -29.21
N ASP A 138 7.22 7.92 -29.56
CA ASP A 138 7.34 9.33 -29.93
C ASP A 138 7.81 10.21 -28.75
N ILE A 139 7.35 9.91 -27.53
CA ILE A 139 7.81 10.59 -26.32
C ILE A 139 9.27 10.21 -26.02
N LEU A 140 9.61 8.92 -26.13
CA LEU A 140 10.97 8.43 -25.91
C LEU A 140 11.97 8.98 -26.93
N GLU A 141 11.60 9.05 -28.21
CA GLU A 141 12.44 9.59 -29.28
C GLU A 141 12.67 11.10 -29.10
N ARG A 142 11.63 11.84 -28.70
CA ARG A 142 11.74 13.28 -28.42
C ARG A 142 12.62 13.57 -27.20
N ASP A 143 12.43 12.84 -26.11
CA ASP A 143 13.09 13.14 -24.83
C ASP A 143 14.43 12.39 -24.67
N GLY A 144 14.72 11.41 -25.54
CA GLY A 144 15.89 10.52 -25.51
C GLY A 144 15.89 9.50 -24.37
N ARG A 145 15.09 9.71 -23.32
CA ARG A 145 14.92 8.84 -22.16
C ARG A 145 13.56 9.08 -21.50
N PRO A 146 13.06 8.16 -20.66
CA PRO A 146 11.91 8.45 -19.81
C PRO A 146 12.16 9.69 -18.93
N THR A 147 11.20 10.60 -18.90
CA THR A 147 11.21 11.79 -18.04
C THR A 147 9.90 11.90 -17.26
N ALA A 148 9.90 12.62 -16.13
CA ALA A 148 8.66 12.87 -15.37
C ALA A 148 7.58 13.53 -16.25
N LYS A 149 7.97 14.49 -17.08
CA LYS A 149 7.07 15.17 -18.03
C LYS A 149 6.51 14.21 -19.08
N GLY A 150 7.36 13.39 -19.69
CA GLY A 150 6.93 12.39 -20.67
C GLY A 150 5.95 11.37 -20.08
N LEU A 151 6.19 10.93 -18.84
CA LEU A 151 5.27 10.02 -18.14
C LEU A 151 3.90 10.65 -17.86
N VAL A 152 3.88 11.92 -17.43
CA VAL A 152 2.64 12.68 -17.22
C VAL A 152 1.91 12.92 -18.54
N GLU A 153 2.64 13.25 -19.61
CA GLU A 153 2.07 13.40 -20.95
C GLU A 153 1.38 12.12 -21.42
N SER A 154 2.06 10.97 -21.31
CA SER A 154 1.49 9.65 -21.62
C SER A 154 0.20 9.38 -20.82
N ALA A 155 0.23 9.65 -19.50
CA ALA A 155 -0.95 9.47 -18.66
C ALA A 155 -2.11 10.38 -19.11
N LEU A 156 -1.83 11.65 -19.43
CA LEU A 156 -2.83 12.61 -19.90
C LEU A 156 -3.40 12.25 -21.28
N ARG A 157 -2.62 11.64 -22.17
CA ARG A 157 -3.14 11.11 -23.45
C ARG A 157 -4.22 10.07 -23.20
N HIS A 158 -3.99 9.14 -22.27
CA HIS A 158 -4.97 8.13 -21.90
C HIS A 158 -6.18 8.72 -21.16
N VAL A 159 -5.97 9.68 -20.25
CA VAL A 159 -7.05 10.42 -19.59
C VAL A 159 -7.95 11.08 -20.63
N LYS A 160 -7.35 11.77 -21.60
CA LYS A 160 -8.10 12.45 -22.66
C LYS A 160 -8.97 11.50 -23.46
N ILE A 161 -8.49 10.29 -23.80
CA ILE A 161 -9.30 9.29 -24.50
C ILE A 161 -10.58 8.94 -23.70
N LEU A 162 -10.44 8.75 -22.38
CA LEU A 162 -11.58 8.43 -21.51
C LEU A 162 -12.51 9.64 -21.31
N GLU A 163 -11.96 10.84 -21.17
CA GLU A 163 -12.73 12.08 -21.07
C GLU A 163 -13.50 12.40 -22.35
N ASP A 164 -12.91 12.21 -23.53
CA ASP A 164 -13.57 12.38 -24.83
C ASP A 164 -14.73 11.36 -25.00
N LEU A 165 -14.67 10.23 -24.28
CA LEU A 165 -15.76 9.25 -24.15
C LEU A 165 -16.68 9.53 -22.95
N ASN A 166 -16.59 10.68 -22.29
CA ASN A 166 -17.34 11.09 -21.10
C ASN A 166 -17.22 10.13 -19.90
N PHE A 167 -16.06 9.49 -19.71
CA PHE A 167 -15.78 8.58 -18.60
C PHE A 167 -14.87 9.25 -17.58
N TYR A 168 -15.32 9.33 -16.33
CA TYR A 168 -14.64 10.10 -15.28
C TYR A 168 -14.31 9.28 -14.02
N ASP A 169 -14.74 8.01 -13.95
CA ASP A 169 -14.49 7.13 -12.80
C ASP A 169 -13.12 6.47 -12.93
N MET A 170 -12.10 7.33 -12.89
CA MET A 170 -10.72 7.03 -13.22
C MET A 170 -9.81 7.09 -12.00
N VAL A 171 -8.87 6.17 -11.93
CA VAL A 171 -7.70 6.25 -11.02
C VAL A 171 -6.44 6.29 -11.86
N ILE A 172 -5.41 7.02 -11.44
CA ILE A 172 -4.20 7.20 -12.25
C ILE A 172 -2.98 6.71 -11.47
N SER A 173 -2.09 5.99 -12.14
CA SER A 173 -0.77 5.63 -11.63
C SER A 173 0.30 5.95 -12.65
N ILE A 174 1.40 6.51 -12.18
CA ILE A 174 2.60 6.82 -12.94
C ILE A 174 3.79 6.23 -12.19
N LYS A 175 4.24 5.04 -12.57
CA LYS A 175 5.28 4.34 -11.81
C LYS A 175 6.63 4.40 -12.50
N SER A 176 7.66 4.55 -11.68
CA SER A 176 9.05 4.50 -12.10
C SER A 176 9.86 3.77 -11.04
N SER A 177 10.92 3.10 -11.46
CA SER A 177 11.93 2.53 -10.56
C SER A 177 12.97 3.59 -10.15
N ASP A 178 13.03 4.73 -10.82
CA ASP A 178 13.72 5.94 -10.34
C ASP A 178 12.77 6.73 -9.42
N VAL A 179 13.13 6.83 -8.14
CA VAL A 179 12.29 7.44 -7.09
C VAL A 179 12.17 8.96 -7.26
N PRO A 180 13.25 9.75 -7.42
CA PRO A 180 13.15 11.18 -7.74
C PRO A 180 12.23 11.47 -8.94
N MET A 181 12.36 10.71 -10.04
CA MET A 181 11.51 10.89 -11.22
C MET A 181 10.04 10.55 -10.93
N MET A 182 9.79 9.47 -10.16
CA MET A 182 8.43 9.10 -9.76
C MET A 182 7.77 10.22 -8.95
N ILE A 183 8.47 10.75 -7.93
CA ILE A 183 7.95 11.82 -7.06
C ILE A 183 7.58 13.03 -7.92
N GLU A 184 8.48 13.47 -8.79
CA GLU A 184 8.23 14.61 -9.68
C GLU A 184 7.03 14.37 -10.61
N ALA A 185 6.90 13.17 -11.17
CA ALA A 185 5.77 12.83 -12.04
C ALA A 185 4.43 12.88 -11.30
N TYR A 186 4.34 12.39 -10.05
CA TYR A 186 3.10 12.47 -9.28
C TYR A 186 2.77 13.90 -8.82
N ARG A 187 3.77 14.72 -8.50
CA ARG A 187 3.55 16.15 -8.20
C ARG A 187 2.94 16.87 -9.40
N LEU A 188 3.58 16.73 -10.56
CA LEU A 188 3.08 17.29 -11.81
C LEU A 188 1.68 16.75 -12.17
N MET A 189 1.45 15.45 -12.01
CA MET A 189 0.13 14.86 -12.30
C MET A 189 -0.96 15.38 -11.37
N SER A 190 -0.63 15.53 -10.08
CA SER A 190 -1.52 16.13 -9.08
C SER A 190 -1.91 17.53 -9.51
N GLU A 191 -1.00 18.36 -10.00
CA GLU A 191 -1.34 19.72 -10.47
C GLU A 191 -2.23 19.74 -11.72
N LYS A 192 -2.11 18.73 -12.60
CA LYS A 192 -2.78 18.70 -13.90
C LYS A 192 -4.21 18.19 -13.88
N CYS A 193 -4.57 17.33 -12.93
CA CYS A 193 -5.93 16.78 -12.85
C CYS A 193 -6.33 16.49 -11.40
N ASN A 194 -7.63 16.32 -11.17
CA ASN A 194 -8.16 16.03 -9.83
C ASN A 194 -8.58 14.56 -9.63
N TYR A 195 -8.07 13.63 -10.43
CA TYR A 195 -8.36 12.21 -10.26
C TYR A 195 -7.53 11.57 -9.13
N PRO A 196 -8.04 10.53 -8.46
CA PRO A 196 -7.28 9.83 -7.46
C PRO A 196 -6.00 9.19 -7.98
N LEU A 197 -4.94 9.28 -7.18
CA LEU A 197 -3.62 8.75 -7.53
C LEU A 197 -3.33 7.44 -6.79
N HIS A 198 -3.02 6.39 -7.56
CA HIS A 198 -2.49 5.11 -7.06
C HIS A 198 -0.98 5.19 -7.03
N LEU A 199 -0.40 5.32 -5.84
CA LEU A 199 1.05 5.39 -5.68
C LEU A 199 1.70 4.01 -5.61
N GLY A 200 2.96 3.97 -5.99
CA GLY A 200 3.82 2.81 -5.79
C GLY A 200 5.08 2.90 -6.63
N VAL A 201 6.20 2.55 -6.03
CA VAL A 201 7.46 2.34 -6.76
C VAL A 201 7.38 0.99 -7.46
N THR A 202 7.68 0.94 -8.76
CA THR A 202 7.82 -0.34 -9.49
C THR A 202 9.26 -0.84 -9.39
N GLU A 203 9.45 -2.15 -9.49
CA GLU A 203 10.79 -2.78 -9.47
C GLU A 203 11.62 -2.27 -8.29
N SER A 204 11.03 -2.28 -7.09
CA SER A 204 11.68 -1.70 -5.91
C SER A 204 12.84 -2.55 -5.41
N GLY A 205 12.81 -3.86 -5.69
CA GLY A 205 13.86 -4.82 -5.37
C GLY A 205 13.44 -5.83 -4.29
N THR A 206 14.42 -6.53 -3.73
CA THR A 206 14.23 -7.47 -2.62
C THR A 206 13.76 -6.76 -1.35
N LYS A 207 13.21 -7.50 -0.37
CA LYS A 207 12.58 -6.98 0.85
C LYS A 207 13.28 -5.75 1.44
N PHE A 208 14.56 -5.84 1.83
CA PHE A 208 15.27 -4.72 2.45
C PHE A 208 15.37 -3.46 1.56
N LYS A 209 15.91 -3.60 0.34
CA LYS A 209 16.10 -2.46 -0.58
C LYS A 209 14.76 -1.90 -1.07
N GLY A 210 13.82 -2.78 -1.36
CA GLY A 210 12.48 -2.44 -1.83
C GLY A 210 11.66 -1.71 -0.78
N THR A 211 11.78 -2.10 0.50
CA THR A 211 11.17 -1.37 1.61
C THR A 211 11.69 0.06 1.67
N ILE A 212 13.01 0.28 1.74
CA ILE A 212 13.59 1.63 1.81
C ILE A 212 13.13 2.49 0.64
N LYS A 213 13.26 1.94 -0.58
CA LYS A 213 12.93 2.65 -1.81
C LYS A 213 11.44 3.01 -1.89
N SER A 214 10.57 2.08 -1.51
CA SER A 214 9.12 2.30 -1.47
C SER A 214 8.73 3.29 -0.38
N SER A 215 9.33 3.22 0.80
CA SER A 215 9.08 4.16 1.90
C SER A 215 9.46 5.59 1.53
N ILE A 216 10.58 5.79 0.83
CA ILE A 216 10.96 7.12 0.32
C ILE A 216 9.96 7.59 -0.74
N GLY A 217 9.74 6.80 -1.79
CA GLY A 217 8.90 7.23 -2.92
C GLY A 217 7.43 7.46 -2.55
N ILE A 218 6.82 6.52 -1.82
CA ILE A 218 5.41 6.63 -1.39
C ILE A 218 5.30 7.62 -0.23
N GLY A 219 6.22 7.54 0.74
CA GLY A 219 6.15 8.35 1.97
C GLY A 219 6.30 9.84 1.70
N THR A 220 7.20 10.25 0.80
CA THR A 220 7.36 11.67 0.41
C THR A 220 6.06 12.24 -0.16
N LEU A 221 5.42 11.54 -1.10
CA LEU A 221 4.18 12.01 -1.72
C LEU A 221 3.02 12.05 -0.72
N LEU A 222 2.90 11.03 0.12
CA LEU A 222 1.88 11.00 1.16
C LEU A 222 2.08 12.08 2.22
N ALA A 223 3.32 12.42 2.57
CA ALA A 223 3.63 13.52 3.47
C ALA A 223 3.20 14.89 2.89
N GLU A 224 3.21 15.01 1.56
CA GLU A 224 2.71 16.16 0.80
C GLU A 224 1.19 16.12 0.55
N GLY A 225 0.49 15.12 1.10
CA GLY A 225 -0.95 14.97 0.93
C GLY A 225 -1.39 14.44 -0.44
N ILE A 226 -0.45 13.90 -1.23
CA ILE A 226 -0.67 13.35 -2.58
C ILE A 226 -0.78 11.82 -2.49
N GLY A 227 -1.78 11.24 -3.15
CA GLY A 227 -2.02 9.79 -3.21
C GLY A 227 -3.25 9.35 -2.42
N ASN A 228 -4.08 8.50 -3.02
CA ASN A 228 -5.34 8.03 -2.44
C ASN A 228 -5.36 6.52 -2.22
N THR A 229 -4.43 5.81 -2.85
CA THR A 229 -4.24 4.39 -2.64
C THR A 229 -2.80 4.02 -2.94
N ILE A 230 -2.28 3.01 -2.28
CA ILE A 230 -0.87 2.61 -2.41
C ILE A 230 -0.75 1.12 -2.72
N ARG A 231 0.33 0.77 -3.41
CA ARG A 231 0.87 -0.58 -3.46
C ARG A 231 2.39 -0.52 -3.37
N VAL A 232 2.96 -1.21 -2.39
CA VAL A 232 4.39 -1.53 -2.32
C VAL A 232 4.66 -2.68 -3.29
N SER A 233 5.74 -2.66 -4.07
CA SER A 233 6.01 -3.71 -5.07
C SER A 233 7.36 -4.37 -4.77
N LEU A 234 7.37 -5.48 -4.04
CA LEU A 234 8.59 -6.17 -3.59
C LEU A 234 8.85 -7.43 -4.44
N THR A 235 10.12 -7.80 -4.60
CA THR A 235 10.51 -9.15 -5.00
C THR A 235 10.50 -10.05 -3.77
N SER A 236 9.30 -10.37 -3.27
CA SER A 236 9.06 -11.19 -2.08
C SER A 236 7.63 -11.76 -2.08
N ASP A 237 7.20 -12.37 -0.97
CA ASP A 237 5.79 -12.73 -0.77
C ASP A 237 4.92 -11.46 -0.79
N PRO A 238 3.82 -11.41 -1.57
CA PRO A 238 2.88 -10.28 -1.59
C PRO A 238 2.33 -9.88 -0.21
N VAL A 239 2.31 -10.79 0.77
CA VAL A 239 1.95 -10.50 2.16
C VAL A 239 2.89 -9.45 2.77
N GLU A 240 4.19 -9.52 2.47
CA GLU A 240 5.18 -8.57 2.98
C GLU A 240 4.96 -7.15 2.43
N GLU A 241 4.38 -7.02 1.23
CA GLU A 241 3.98 -5.72 0.66
C GLU A 241 2.95 -5.02 1.55
N ILE A 242 2.05 -5.77 2.19
CA ILE A 242 0.99 -5.23 3.07
C ILE A 242 1.58 -4.69 4.36
N SER A 243 2.48 -5.44 4.99
CA SER A 243 3.18 -5.01 6.21
C SER A 243 3.91 -3.70 5.99
N VAL A 244 4.68 -3.60 4.90
CA VAL A 244 5.39 -2.35 4.56
C VAL A 244 4.42 -1.20 4.25
N ALA A 245 3.32 -1.46 3.54
CA ALA A 245 2.31 -0.44 3.26
C ALA A 245 1.67 0.10 4.54
N LYS A 246 1.35 -0.77 5.50
CA LYS A 246 0.80 -0.40 6.82
C LYS A 246 1.78 0.46 7.60
N GLU A 247 3.05 0.07 7.66
CA GLU A 247 4.08 0.84 8.38
C GLU A 247 4.30 2.22 7.76
N ILE A 248 4.29 2.35 6.42
CA ILE A 248 4.37 3.67 5.76
C ILE A 248 3.19 4.57 6.17
N LEU A 249 1.96 4.04 6.16
CA LEU A 249 0.78 4.81 6.56
C LEU A 249 0.79 5.15 8.06
N LYS A 250 1.25 4.23 8.90
CA LYS A 250 1.35 4.42 10.34
C LYS A 250 2.38 5.47 10.71
N ALA A 251 3.57 5.40 10.12
CA ALA A 251 4.65 6.39 10.33
C ALA A 251 4.23 7.82 9.94
N LEU A 252 3.31 7.95 8.98
CA LEU A 252 2.73 9.23 8.56
C LEU A 252 1.42 9.59 9.30
N GLY A 253 0.97 8.76 10.24
CA GLY A 253 -0.26 9.01 11.00
C GLY A 253 -1.57 8.86 10.20
N TYR A 254 -1.52 8.27 9.00
CA TYR A 254 -2.71 7.93 8.21
C TYR A 254 -3.48 6.74 8.77
N ARG A 255 -2.81 5.87 9.53
CA ARG A 255 -3.44 4.80 10.30
C ARG A 255 -3.00 4.90 11.76
N LYS A 256 -3.97 4.96 12.67
CA LYS A 256 -3.75 5.00 14.12
C LYS A 256 -4.09 3.68 14.81
N GLU A 257 -4.54 2.71 14.03
CA GLU A 257 -4.90 1.38 14.54
C GLU A 257 -3.67 0.48 14.67
N GLY A 258 -3.73 -0.46 15.60
CA GLY A 258 -2.68 -1.41 15.91
C GLY A 258 -1.59 -0.84 16.83
N ILE A 259 -0.69 -1.73 17.25
CA ILE A 259 0.33 -1.42 18.25
C ILE A 259 1.48 -0.60 17.63
N GLU A 260 1.74 0.60 18.14
CA GLU A 260 2.92 1.40 17.77
C GLU A 260 4.09 0.99 18.65
N PHE A 261 5.12 0.42 18.05
CA PHE A 261 6.31 -0.01 18.78
C PHE A 261 7.43 1.02 18.62
N VAL A 262 8.02 1.45 19.74
CA VAL A 262 9.16 2.37 19.75
C VAL A 262 10.25 1.79 20.64
N SER A 263 11.47 1.74 20.13
CA SER A 263 12.65 1.39 20.92
C SER A 263 13.73 2.43 20.75
N CYS A 264 14.54 2.64 21.79
CA CYS A 264 15.72 3.49 21.64
C CYS A 264 16.82 2.72 20.88
N PRO A 265 17.69 3.40 20.12
CA PRO A 265 18.71 2.77 19.26
C PRO A 265 19.84 2.07 20.04
N THR A 266 19.77 1.98 21.38
CA THR A 266 20.86 1.78 22.34
C THR A 266 21.88 2.92 22.40
N CYS A 267 22.65 3.00 23.49
CA CYS A 267 23.84 3.85 23.59
C CYS A 267 24.75 3.35 24.73
N GLY A 268 25.84 4.08 25.02
CA GLY A 268 26.73 3.76 26.15
C GLY A 268 26.10 3.82 27.55
N ARG A 269 24.80 4.15 27.65
CA ARG A 269 24.00 4.13 28.88
C ARG A 269 23.09 2.91 29.00
N THR A 270 23.04 2.06 27.98
CA THR A 270 22.17 0.87 28.00
C THR A 270 22.62 -0.06 29.12
N GLU A 271 21.69 -0.44 30.00
CA GLU A 271 21.98 -1.27 31.19
C GLU A 271 21.35 -2.68 31.14
N ILE A 272 20.67 -3.01 30.04
CA ILE A 272 20.02 -4.30 29.76
C ILE A 272 20.34 -4.75 28.33
N ASN A 273 20.07 -6.01 27.99
CA ASN A 273 20.14 -6.50 26.62
C ASN A 273 18.96 -6.00 25.77
N LEU A 274 18.95 -4.69 25.48
CA LEU A 274 17.84 -4.01 24.83
C LEU A 274 17.51 -4.59 23.45
N ILE A 275 18.52 -4.99 22.68
CA ILE A 275 18.30 -5.48 21.31
C ILE A 275 17.42 -6.73 21.34
N ASN A 276 17.81 -7.74 22.13
CA ASN A 276 17.05 -8.97 22.24
C ASN A 276 15.65 -8.73 22.83
N ILE A 277 15.55 -7.89 23.87
CA ILE A 277 14.26 -7.55 24.50
C ILE A 277 13.33 -6.85 23.49
N ALA A 278 13.85 -5.88 22.72
CA ALA A 278 13.07 -5.15 21.73
C ALA A 278 12.58 -6.08 20.61
N GLU A 279 13.45 -6.94 20.07
CA GLU A 279 13.08 -7.92 19.05
C GLU A 279 12.05 -8.93 19.56
N GLU A 280 12.19 -9.41 20.79
CA GLU A 280 11.24 -10.35 21.39
C GLU A 280 9.88 -9.70 21.62
N VAL A 281 9.85 -8.49 22.17
CA VAL A 281 8.61 -7.72 22.36
C VAL A 281 7.95 -7.45 21.00
N GLU A 282 8.67 -6.93 20.01
CA GLU A 282 8.11 -6.67 18.68
C GLU A 282 7.50 -7.95 18.06
N ASN A 283 8.15 -9.10 18.22
CA ASN A 283 7.63 -10.37 17.74
C ASN A 283 6.38 -10.82 18.50
N ARG A 284 6.35 -10.69 19.84
CA ARG A 284 5.18 -11.07 20.67
C ARG A 284 3.99 -10.16 20.47
N LEU A 285 4.21 -8.92 20.02
CA LEU A 285 3.14 -7.98 19.68
C LEU A 285 2.42 -8.31 18.37
N LYS A 286 3.01 -9.14 17.49
CA LYS A 286 2.40 -9.53 16.21
C LYS A 286 1.09 -10.27 16.47
N GLY A 287 0.03 -9.84 15.77
CA GLY A 287 -1.31 -10.44 15.88
C GLY A 287 -2.17 -9.90 17.03
N LEU A 288 -1.62 -9.08 17.93
CA LEU A 288 -2.42 -8.40 18.95
C LEU A 288 -3.16 -7.21 18.32
N ASN A 289 -4.50 -7.26 18.40
CA ASN A 289 -5.36 -6.21 17.88
C ASN A 289 -5.66 -5.16 18.95
N LYS A 290 -4.64 -4.39 19.34
CA LYS A 290 -4.74 -3.30 20.33
C LYS A 290 -4.25 -1.98 19.73
N ASN A 291 -4.89 -0.88 20.13
CA ASN A 291 -4.52 0.48 19.71
C ASN A 291 -3.74 1.16 20.83
N ILE A 292 -2.48 0.75 21.01
CA ILE A 292 -1.61 1.23 22.09
C ILE A 292 -0.20 1.52 21.55
N LYS A 293 0.51 2.43 22.22
CA LYS A 293 1.93 2.67 21.99
C LYS A 293 2.77 1.97 23.04
N VAL A 294 3.68 1.10 22.60
CA VAL A 294 4.58 0.29 23.42
C VAL A 294 6.01 0.78 23.25
N ALA A 295 6.66 1.12 24.36
CA ALA A 295 8.03 1.64 24.37
C ALA A 295 9.01 0.66 25.04
N VAL A 296 10.18 0.44 24.45
CA VAL A 296 11.24 -0.39 25.05
C VAL A 296 12.56 0.40 25.06
N MET A 297 12.99 0.77 26.27
CA MET A 297 14.09 1.70 26.48
C MET A 297 15.22 1.04 27.28
N GLY A 298 16.47 1.26 26.85
CA GLY A 298 17.64 0.58 27.43
C GLY A 298 18.16 1.16 28.75
N CYS A 299 17.68 2.33 29.19
CA CYS A 299 18.15 2.99 30.41
C CYS A 299 17.04 3.77 31.14
N VAL A 300 17.18 3.95 32.44
CA VAL A 300 16.24 4.69 33.30
C VAL A 300 16.30 6.22 33.14
N VAL A 301 17.36 6.76 32.53
CA VAL A 301 17.58 8.21 32.43
C VAL A 301 16.71 8.83 31.35
N ASN A 302 16.80 8.30 30.13
CA ASN A 302 16.01 8.80 29.00
C ASN A 302 14.69 8.04 28.84
N GLY A 303 14.62 6.80 29.33
CA GLY A 303 13.47 5.92 29.11
C GLY A 303 12.12 6.50 29.54
N PRO A 304 11.96 6.99 30.78
CA PRO A 304 10.68 7.55 31.24
C PRO A 304 10.26 8.84 30.52
N GLY A 305 11.23 9.64 30.06
CA GLY A 305 10.96 10.89 29.33
C GLY A 305 10.56 10.65 27.88
N GLU A 306 11.33 9.82 27.17
CA GLU A 306 11.08 9.43 25.77
C GLU A 306 9.80 8.58 25.63
N ALA A 307 9.41 7.87 26.68
CA ALA A 307 8.22 7.02 26.69
C ALA A 307 7.02 7.63 27.42
N ARG A 308 7.05 8.92 27.78
CA ARG A 308 5.91 9.59 28.43
C ARG A 308 4.64 9.58 27.57
N GLU A 309 4.81 9.55 26.26
CA GLU A 309 3.73 9.45 25.28
C GLU A 309 3.31 8.00 24.99
N ALA A 310 4.02 7.01 25.53
CA ALA A 310 3.65 5.61 25.38
C ALA A 310 2.58 5.20 26.40
N ASP A 311 1.65 4.35 25.97
CA ASP A 311 0.64 3.80 26.86
C ASP A 311 1.27 2.86 27.88
N ILE A 312 2.29 2.10 27.46
CA ILE A 312 3.00 1.13 28.30
C ILE A 312 4.42 0.90 27.79
N GLY A 313 5.34 0.47 28.65
CA GLY A 313 6.67 0.11 28.20
C GLY A 313 7.64 -0.36 29.27
N ILE A 314 8.88 -0.61 28.83
CA ILE A 314 10.03 -1.00 29.64
C ILE A 314 11.05 0.14 29.66
N ALA A 315 11.62 0.43 30.83
CA ALA A 315 12.87 1.16 30.95
C ALA A 315 13.90 0.34 31.73
N GLY A 316 15.04 0.07 31.08
CA GLY A 316 16.11 -0.77 31.60
C GLY A 316 16.93 -0.10 32.69
N GLY A 317 17.42 -0.91 33.61
CA GLY A 317 18.39 -0.55 34.65
C GLY A 317 19.35 -1.72 34.86
N LYS A 318 20.40 -1.52 35.65
CA LYS A 318 21.44 -2.56 35.88
C LYS A 318 20.87 -3.88 36.42
N GLY A 319 20.68 -4.87 35.53
CA GLY A 319 20.13 -6.20 35.82
C GLY A 319 18.65 -6.24 36.20
N VAL A 320 17.93 -5.12 36.05
CA VAL A 320 16.52 -4.96 36.40
C VAL A 320 15.85 -4.01 35.41
N GLY A 321 14.54 -4.07 35.24
CA GLY A 321 13.81 -3.04 34.50
C GLY A 321 12.57 -2.61 35.23
N ILE A 322 12.07 -1.43 34.87
CA ILE A 322 10.77 -0.95 35.30
C ILE A 322 9.79 -1.09 34.15
N ILE A 323 8.59 -1.56 34.46
CA ILE A 323 7.44 -1.49 33.58
C ILE A 323 6.61 -0.29 34.01
N PHE A 324 6.31 0.58 33.06
CA PHE A 324 5.52 1.78 33.29
C PHE A 324 4.30 1.80 32.38
N LYS A 325 3.25 2.50 32.81
CA LYS A 325 2.01 2.71 32.07
C LYS A 325 1.61 4.17 32.18
N LYS A 326 1.43 4.86 31.05
CA LYS A 326 1.13 6.30 30.99
C LYS A 326 2.06 7.18 31.84
N GLY A 327 3.34 6.82 31.89
CA GLY A 327 4.38 7.51 32.67
C GLY A 327 4.45 7.15 34.16
N GLU A 328 3.58 6.27 34.66
CA GLU A 328 3.62 5.79 36.04
C GLU A 328 4.31 4.43 36.13
N ILE A 329 5.18 4.24 37.13
CA ILE A 329 5.87 2.97 37.36
C ILE A 329 4.89 1.98 37.99
N ILE A 330 4.65 0.86 37.31
CA ILE A 330 3.74 -0.20 37.77
C ILE A 330 4.50 -1.24 38.58
N LYS A 331 5.64 -1.69 38.05
CA LYS A 331 6.44 -2.74 38.67
C LYS A 331 7.91 -2.64 38.31
N LYS A 332 8.75 -3.16 39.20
CA LYS A 332 10.19 -3.38 38.97
C LYS A 332 10.43 -4.88 38.95
N VAL A 333 11.02 -5.37 37.87
CA VAL A 333 11.24 -6.80 37.64
C VAL A 333 12.69 -7.04 37.22
N LYS A 334 13.14 -8.30 37.29
CA LYS A 334 14.46 -8.67 36.76
C LYS A 334 14.45 -8.60 35.24
N GLU A 335 15.63 -8.45 34.65
CA GLU A 335 15.78 -8.39 33.19
C GLU A 335 15.16 -9.60 32.47
N GLU A 336 15.38 -10.80 33.02
CA GLU A 336 14.85 -12.08 32.49
C GLU A 336 13.33 -12.17 32.44
N ASP A 337 12.63 -11.41 33.30
CA ASP A 337 11.17 -11.43 33.41
C ASP A 337 10.50 -10.28 32.63
N LEU A 338 11.27 -9.33 32.09
CA LEU A 338 10.74 -8.07 31.55
C LEU A 338 9.75 -8.26 30.41
N VAL A 339 10.08 -9.11 29.44
CA VAL A 339 9.25 -9.34 28.26
C VAL A 339 7.93 -9.97 28.67
N GLU A 340 8.00 -11.05 29.44
CA GLU A 340 6.81 -11.80 29.86
C GLU A 340 5.88 -10.94 30.73
N GLU A 341 6.45 -10.16 31.65
CA GLU A 341 5.67 -9.25 32.49
C GLU A 341 5.09 -8.07 31.72
N LEU A 342 5.76 -7.56 30.67
CA LEU A 342 5.21 -6.54 29.79
C LEU A 342 4.02 -7.09 28.99
N ILE A 343 4.16 -8.30 28.42
CA ILE A 343 3.10 -8.92 27.62
C ILE A 343 1.85 -9.17 28.46
N LYS A 344 1.99 -9.67 29.70
CA LYS A 344 0.84 -9.83 30.62
C LYS A 344 0.09 -8.53 30.86
N GLU A 345 0.81 -7.43 31.07
CA GLU A 345 0.18 -6.11 31.24
C GLU A 345 -0.51 -5.67 29.96
N ILE A 346 0.14 -5.84 28.80
CA ILE A 346 -0.44 -5.51 27.50
C ILE A 346 -1.73 -6.28 27.27
N GLU A 347 -1.76 -7.59 27.54
CA GLU A 347 -2.94 -8.44 27.38
C GLU A 347 -4.11 -8.00 28.28
N SER A 348 -3.81 -7.46 29.46
CA SER A 348 -4.82 -6.96 30.41
C SER A 348 -5.45 -5.59 30.04
N LEU A 349 -4.92 -4.87 29.05
CA LEU A 349 -5.42 -3.56 28.59
C LEU A 349 -6.74 -3.63 27.81
#